data_AF-A0A4P6DVR6-F1
#
_entry.id   AF-A0A4P6DVR6-F1
#
_cell.length_a   1.000
_cell.length_b   1.000
_cell.length_c   1.000
_cell.angle_alpha   90.00
_cell.angle_beta   90.00
_cell.angle_gamma   90.00
#
_symmetry.space_group_name_H-M   'P 1'
#
loop_
_entity.id
_entity.type
_entity.pdbx_description
1 polymer ?
#
loop_
_entity_poly.entity_id
_entity_poly.type
_entity_poly.pdbx_seq_one_letter_code
_entity_poly.pdbx_strand_id
1 'polypeptide(L)'
;MFGQQPQYNGYNGYGQPQPMQQYGQPMPQPQQSRMSASQMLDQIESQSSKGAKFERPGDRISGIIEKVTANQVRDFNTKQPAFWQDGSPKLQVLVTINTGVTDPNVEDDDGYRTVYIKGWGEQRRAWLDAIRRAGLHKASDIKPGDRFTAVFTGYGQSSNGMQPPKIMEYTIEHQSPADMAMSQPQPATQQPARQGFVDPWSGQPMQPMQPAQAAPQPVTIPTQQQPSRPQVDAQQILQLKALGKPPQEIAGMLGLSVEQVTAVTDQANPGMHGGEDASEAF
;
A
#
# COMPACT_ATOMS: atom_id res chain seq x y z
N MET A 1 82.84 40.05 -31.61
CA MET A 1 82.13 39.76 -30.34
C MET A 1 81.12 38.67 -30.67
N PHE A 2 81.53 37.40 -30.55
CA PHE A 2 81.46 36.59 -29.32
C PHE A 2 80.01 36.49 -28.83
N GLY A 3 79.37 35.34 -28.78
CA GLY A 3 79.82 33.97 -29.02
C GLY A 3 78.70 33.03 -28.58
N GLN A 4 78.36 32.05 -29.41
CA GLN A 4 78.85 30.67 -29.28
C GLN A 4 77.86 29.78 -28.50
N GLN A 5 77.25 28.85 -29.24
CA GLN A 5 76.92 27.47 -28.84
C GLN A 5 78.11 26.86 -28.03
N PRO A 6 78.03 25.70 -27.30
CA PRO A 6 77.35 24.49 -27.81
C PRO A 6 77.03 23.34 -26.81
N GLN A 7 76.65 22.20 -27.39
CA GLN A 7 76.97 20.82 -26.95
C GLN A 7 76.22 20.27 -25.72
N TYR A 8 75.89 18.98 -25.60
CA TYR A 8 76.16 17.80 -26.41
C TYR A 8 75.24 16.64 -25.96
N ASN A 9 75.04 15.69 -26.88
CA ASN A 9 74.98 14.23 -26.75
C ASN A 9 74.39 13.59 -25.47
N GLY A 10 73.57 12.55 -25.58
CA GLY A 10 73.30 11.63 -26.70
C GLY A 10 72.20 10.66 -26.27
N TYR A 11 71.90 9.57 -26.95
CA TYR A 11 72.54 8.87 -28.05
C TYR A 11 71.44 7.99 -28.68
N ASN A 12 71.46 7.91 -30.01
CA ASN A 12 70.99 6.84 -30.90
C ASN A 12 69.74 6.00 -30.61
N GLY A 13 68.90 5.90 -31.64
CA GLY A 13 67.93 4.81 -31.77
C GLY A 13 67.16 4.85 -33.10
N TYR A 14 67.87 4.55 -34.19
CA TYR A 14 67.40 4.33 -35.57
C TYR A 14 66.01 3.68 -35.73
N GLY A 15 65.23 4.13 -36.72
CA GLY A 15 64.09 3.34 -37.23
C GLY A 15 63.10 4.10 -38.12
N GLN A 16 63.28 3.98 -39.43
CA GLN A 16 62.36 4.40 -40.51
C GLN A 16 60.98 3.69 -40.47
N PRO A 17 59.98 4.14 -41.26
CA PRO A 17 58.57 4.19 -40.90
C PRO A 17 57.79 2.93 -41.30
N GLN A 18 56.66 2.68 -40.62
CA GLN A 18 55.63 1.72 -41.04
C GLN A 18 54.22 2.26 -40.74
N PRO A 19 53.20 1.86 -41.52
CA PRO A 19 52.04 2.68 -41.85
C PRO A 19 50.82 2.46 -40.92
N MET A 20 49.86 3.39 -41.04
CA MET A 20 48.50 3.36 -40.51
C MET A 20 47.86 1.96 -40.45
N GLN A 21 47.40 1.57 -39.26
CA GLN A 21 46.13 0.90 -38.97
C GLN A 21 46.02 0.63 -37.46
N GLN A 22 44.96 1.12 -36.80
CA GLN A 22 43.90 0.26 -36.25
C GLN A 22 43.19 0.88 -35.03
N TYR A 23 41.96 1.35 -35.28
CA TYR A 23 40.72 1.26 -34.48
C TYR A 23 40.67 1.82 -33.04
N GLY A 24 39.62 2.62 -32.83
CA GLY A 24 39.31 3.33 -31.60
C GLY A 24 39.06 2.42 -30.41
N GLN A 25 39.62 2.85 -29.28
CA GLN A 25 39.12 2.49 -27.96
C GLN A 25 37.99 3.48 -27.64
N PRO A 26 36.71 3.09 -27.64
CA PRO A 26 35.69 3.95 -27.06
C PRO A 26 36.00 4.08 -25.57
N MET A 27 36.09 5.33 -25.08
CA MET A 27 36.02 5.60 -23.66
C MET A 27 34.82 4.84 -23.08
N PRO A 28 34.93 4.21 -21.89
CA PRO A 28 33.76 3.65 -21.25
C PRO A 28 32.77 4.80 -21.03
N GLN A 29 31.71 4.83 -21.85
CA GLN A 29 30.57 5.66 -21.57
C GLN A 29 30.10 5.26 -20.17
N PRO A 30 29.82 6.22 -19.26
CA PRO A 30 29.12 5.88 -18.04
C PRO A 30 27.88 5.13 -18.48
N GLN A 31 27.73 3.87 -18.05
CA GLN A 31 26.53 3.08 -18.27
C GLN A 31 25.39 3.94 -17.75
N GLN A 32 24.70 4.62 -18.66
CA GLN A 32 23.39 5.18 -18.37
C GLN A 32 22.62 3.99 -17.85
N SER A 33 22.25 4.02 -16.57
CA SER A 33 21.50 2.94 -15.94
C SER A 33 20.27 2.69 -16.79
N ARG A 34 20.35 1.69 -17.68
CA ARG A 34 19.23 1.26 -18.49
C ARG A 34 18.27 0.68 -17.48
N MET A 35 17.18 1.40 -17.23
CA MET A 35 16.08 0.88 -16.41
C MET A 35 15.76 -0.53 -16.92
N SER A 36 15.62 -1.50 -16.01
CA SER A 36 15.19 -2.84 -16.41
C SER A 36 13.80 -2.76 -17.05
N ALA A 37 13.44 -3.75 -17.86
CA ALA A 37 12.08 -3.82 -18.43
C ALA A 37 11.00 -3.76 -17.34
N SER A 38 11.26 -4.35 -16.17
CA SER A 38 10.38 -4.21 -15.00
C SER A 38 10.29 -2.77 -14.50
N GLN A 39 11.41 -2.06 -14.37
CA GLN A 39 11.41 -0.65 -13.98
C GLN A 39 10.73 0.26 -15.02
N MET A 40 10.80 -0.08 -16.31
CA MET A 40 10.07 0.63 -17.35
C MET A 40 8.55 0.38 -17.25
N LEU A 41 8.14 -0.87 -17.03
CA LEU A 41 6.74 -1.22 -16.85
C LEU A 41 6.16 -0.57 -15.59
N ASP A 42 6.86 -0.69 -14.47
CA ASP A 42 6.53 0.00 -13.21
C ASP A 42 6.39 1.52 -13.41
N GLN A 43 7.20 2.10 -14.31
CA GLN A 43 7.13 3.53 -14.63
C GLN A 43 5.89 3.88 -15.46
N ILE A 44 5.50 3.05 -16.44
CA ILE A 44 4.28 3.21 -17.23
C ILE A 44 3.04 3.01 -16.34
N GLU A 45 3.04 2.00 -15.48
CA GLU A 45 1.96 1.78 -14.51
C GLU A 45 1.88 2.94 -13.50
N SER A 46 3.03 3.45 -13.03
CA SER A 46 3.05 4.64 -12.17
C SER A 46 2.59 5.92 -12.87
N GLN A 47 2.66 5.98 -14.21
CA GLN A 47 2.10 7.07 -15.01
C GLN A 47 0.56 7.04 -15.05
N SER A 48 -0.08 5.89 -14.80
CA SER A 48 -1.55 5.81 -14.64
C SER A 48 -2.01 6.57 -13.40
N SER A 49 -1.27 6.44 -12.29
CA SER A 49 -1.64 7.10 -11.03
C SER A 49 -1.33 8.60 -11.03
N LYS A 50 -2.35 9.42 -10.82
CA LYS A 50 -2.16 10.89 -10.75
C LYS A 50 -1.35 11.29 -9.50
N GLY A 51 -0.44 12.24 -9.66
CA GLY A 51 0.32 12.77 -8.52
C GLY A 51 -0.57 13.57 -7.57
N ALA A 52 -0.54 13.23 -6.27
CA ALA A 52 -1.27 13.96 -5.23
C ALA A 52 -0.83 15.43 -5.18
N LYS A 53 -1.82 16.33 -5.02
CA LYS A 53 -1.60 17.78 -4.94
C LYS A 53 -1.86 18.25 -3.51
N PHE A 54 -1.01 19.15 -3.04
CA PHE A 54 -1.12 19.83 -1.75
C PHE A 54 -0.90 21.30 -2.01
N GLU A 55 -1.94 22.09 -2.12
CA GLU A 55 -1.90 23.51 -2.43
C GLU A 55 -1.78 24.36 -1.17
N ARG A 56 -2.47 23.98 -0.09
CA ARG A 56 -2.59 24.79 1.13
C ARG A 56 -2.35 23.97 2.39
N PRO A 57 -1.78 24.57 3.44
CA PRO A 57 -1.68 23.89 4.74
C PRO A 57 -3.05 23.39 5.20
N GLY A 58 -3.11 22.15 5.67
CA GLY A 58 -4.35 21.43 5.97
C GLY A 58 -4.75 20.42 4.89
N ASP A 59 -4.25 20.56 3.66
CA ASP A 59 -4.50 19.59 2.61
C ASP A 59 -3.99 18.21 3.03
N ARG A 60 -4.83 17.20 2.82
CA ARG A 60 -4.56 15.84 3.22
C ARG A 60 -5.01 14.85 2.17
N ILE A 61 -4.31 13.74 2.12
CA ILE A 61 -4.71 12.57 1.33
C ILE A 61 -4.46 11.32 2.16
N SER A 62 -5.38 10.37 2.07
CA SER A 62 -5.24 9.06 2.68
C SER A 62 -5.78 8.00 1.74
N GLY A 63 -5.21 6.80 1.83
CA GLY A 63 -5.63 5.64 1.06
C GLY A 63 -4.89 4.39 1.49
N ILE A 64 -5.28 3.27 0.88
CA ILE A 64 -4.60 1.99 1.04
C ILE A 64 -3.38 1.97 0.12
N ILE A 65 -2.22 1.65 0.66
CA ILE A 65 -0.99 1.49 -0.11
C ILE A 65 -1.16 0.33 -1.07
N GLU A 66 -0.98 0.62 -2.35
CA GLU A 66 -0.80 -0.39 -3.39
C GLU A 66 0.68 -0.71 -3.54
N LYS A 67 1.54 0.32 -3.59
CA LYS A 67 2.98 0.14 -3.79
C LYS A 67 3.80 1.30 -3.21
N VAL A 68 5.01 0.95 -2.77
CA VAL A 68 6.05 1.91 -2.40
C VAL A 68 7.28 1.64 -3.26
N THR A 69 7.70 2.63 -4.06
CA THR A 69 8.90 2.55 -4.88
C THR A 69 9.81 3.75 -4.66
N ALA A 70 10.97 3.77 -5.32
CA ALA A 70 11.82 4.95 -5.37
C ALA A 70 12.33 5.16 -6.80
N ASN A 71 12.39 6.42 -7.23
CA ASN A 71 12.97 6.78 -8.51
C ASN A 71 13.88 8.01 -8.39
N GLN A 72 14.70 8.22 -9.42
CA GLN A 72 15.51 9.43 -9.52
C GLN A 72 14.65 10.61 -9.92
N VAL A 73 14.80 11.72 -9.19
CA VAL A 73 14.15 12.99 -9.47
C VAL A 73 14.71 13.57 -10.76
N ARG A 74 13.86 14.21 -11.55
CA ARG A 74 14.28 15.00 -12.71
C ARG A 74 14.35 16.48 -12.34
N ASP A 75 15.36 17.16 -12.85
CA ASP A 75 15.46 18.61 -12.72
C ASP A 75 14.27 19.29 -13.41
N PHE A 76 13.68 20.28 -12.75
CA PHE A 76 12.43 20.88 -13.22
C PHE A 76 12.61 21.66 -14.53
N ASN A 77 13.76 22.31 -14.71
CA ASN A 77 14.02 23.15 -15.87
C ASN A 77 14.49 22.32 -17.05
N THR A 78 15.44 21.41 -16.82
CA THR A 78 16.12 20.66 -17.89
C THR A 78 15.47 19.31 -18.19
N LYS A 79 14.59 18.80 -17.31
CA LYS A 79 13.95 17.47 -17.37
C LYS A 79 14.93 16.28 -17.36
N GLN A 80 16.22 16.54 -17.15
CA GLN A 80 17.27 15.54 -17.04
C GLN A 80 17.28 14.91 -15.64
N PRO A 81 17.81 13.69 -15.47
CA PRO A 81 18.01 13.09 -14.16
C PRO A 81 18.85 13.99 -13.25
N ALA A 82 18.41 14.20 -12.02
CA ALA A 82 19.06 15.11 -11.07
C ALA A 82 20.08 14.36 -10.20
N PHE A 83 21.26 14.96 -10.04
CA PHE A 83 22.34 14.44 -9.22
C PHE A 83 22.73 15.43 -8.11
N TRP A 84 23.37 14.90 -7.08
CA TRP A 84 24.10 15.69 -6.08
C TRP A 84 25.46 16.12 -6.63
N GLN A 85 26.17 17.01 -5.91
CA GLN A 85 27.49 17.48 -6.34
C GLN A 85 28.54 16.35 -6.38
N ASP A 86 28.35 15.31 -5.57
CA ASP A 86 29.18 14.11 -5.53
C ASP A 86 28.84 13.10 -6.66
N GLY A 87 27.90 13.43 -7.54
CA GLY A 87 27.46 12.57 -8.65
C GLY A 87 26.44 11.49 -8.27
N SER A 88 26.03 11.39 -7.01
CA SER A 88 25.00 10.42 -6.60
C SER A 88 23.59 10.88 -7.04
N PRO A 89 22.66 9.96 -7.37
CA PRO A 89 21.34 10.33 -7.84
C PRO A 89 20.48 10.90 -6.71
N LYS A 90 19.74 11.97 -7.00
CA LYS A 90 18.69 12.48 -6.11
C LYS A 90 17.47 11.59 -6.19
N LEU A 91 17.21 10.79 -5.16
CA LEU A 91 16.07 9.86 -5.12
C LEU A 91 14.86 10.48 -4.41
N GLN A 92 13.67 10.07 -4.83
CA GLN A 92 12.41 10.31 -4.13
C GLN A 92 11.65 8.99 -3.96
N VAL A 93 10.88 8.89 -2.89
CA VAL A 93 9.96 7.78 -2.62
C VAL A 93 8.62 8.09 -3.28
N LEU A 94 8.01 7.09 -3.91
CA LEU A 94 6.68 7.14 -4.49
C LEU A 94 5.80 6.21 -3.68
N VAL A 95 4.77 6.77 -3.04
CA VAL A 95 3.75 5.99 -2.34
C VAL A 95 2.46 6.07 -3.14
N THR A 96 2.12 4.99 -3.84
CA THR A 96 0.89 4.88 -4.62
C THR A 96 -0.20 4.32 -3.72
N ILE A 97 -1.28 5.09 -3.57
CA ILE A 97 -2.42 4.77 -2.71
C ILE A 97 -3.71 4.71 -3.51
N ASN A 98 -4.57 3.75 -3.19
CA ASN A 98 -5.96 3.75 -3.58
C ASN A 98 -6.74 4.63 -2.60
N THR A 99 -7.29 5.76 -3.08
CA THR A 99 -8.07 6.69 -2.25
C THR A 99 -9.55 6.31 -2.16
N GLY A 100 -10.02 5.43 -3.05
CA GLY A 100 -11.44 5.15 -3.26
C GLY A 100 -12.22 6.30 -3.92
N VAL A 101 -11.54 7.35 -4.40
CA VAL A 101 -12.17 8.55 -4.97
C VAL A 101 -11.65 8.81 -6.39
N THR A 102 -12.57 8.66 -7.35
CA THR A 102 -12.38 9.03 -8.76
C THR A 102 -12.96 10.43 -9.01
N ASP A 103 -12.35 11.22 -9.90
CA ASP A 103 -12.93 12.46 -10.42
C ASP A 103 -13.71 12.15 -11.72
N PRO A 104 -15.04 12.29 -11.73
CA PRO A 104 -15.86 11.96 -12.92
C PRO A 104 -15.60 12.87 -14.12
N ASN A 105 -14.94 14.01 -13.93
CA ASN A 105 -14.57 14.94 -15.01
C ASN A 105 -13.20 14.62 -15.62
N VAL A 106 -12.53 13.61 -15.09
CA VAL A 106 -11.25 13.13 -15.57
C VAL A 106 -11.48 11.76 -16.19
N GLU A 107 -11.24 11.69 -17.49
CA GLU A 107 -11.14 10.41 -18.19
C GLU A 107 -10.02 9.56 -17.59
N ASP A 108 -10.31 8.27 -17.35
CA ASP A 108 -9.40 7.29 -16.76
C ASP A 108 -8.92 7.59 -15.33
N ASP A 109 -9.67 8.38 -14.53
CA ASP A 109 -9.38 8.46 -13.09
C ASP A 109 -9.69 7.13 -12.40
N ASP A 110 -8.65 6.37 -12.13
CA ASP A 110 -8.66 5.06 -11.49
C ASP A 110 -8.78 5.11 -9.95
N GLY A 111 -8.82 6.31 -9.36
CA GLY A 111 -8.87 6.50 -7.91
C GLY A 111 -7.53 6.28 -7.21
N TYR A 112 -6.45 6.03 -7.95
CA TYR A 112 -5.11 5.94 -7.41
C TYR A 112 -4.42 7.29 -7.43
N ARG A 113 -3.64 7.56 -6.38
CA ARG A 113 -2.82 8.76 -6.28
C ARG A 113 -1.42 8.40 -5.82
N THR A 114 -0.42 9.03 -6.40
CA THR A 114 0.98 8.88 -5.96
C THR A 114 1.44 10.09 -5.17
N VAL A 115 1.88 9.87 -3.94
CA VAL A 115 2.55 10.87 -3.10
C VAL A 115 4.05 10.77 -3.33
N TYR A 116 4.63 11.85 -3.83
CA TYR A 116 6.07 11.97 -4.09
C TYR A 116 6.77 12.60 -2.88
N ILE A 117 7.67 11.85 -2.26
CA ILE A 117 8.37 12.23 -1.03
C ILE A 117 9.86 12.36 -1.35
N LYS A 118 10.42 13.57 -1.18
CA LYS A 118 11.85 13.78 -1.42
C LYS A 118 12.68 12.92 -0.48
N GLY A 119 13.66 12.20 -1.02
CA GLY A 119 14.61 11.39 -0.26
C GLY A 119 15.66 12.20 0.49
N TRP A 120 15.41 13.49 0.75
CA TRP A 120 16.28 14.41 1.49
C TRP A 120 15.46 15.46 2.26
N GLY A 121 16.12 16.18 3.17
CA GLY A 121 15.52 17.28 3.95
C GLY A 121 14.36 16.84 4.85
N GLU A 122 13.45 17.79 5.12
CA GLU A 122 12.33 17.60 6.07
C GLU A 122 11.38 16.47 5.68
N GLN A 123 11.11 16.26 4.39
CA GLN A 123 10.24 15.16 3.95
C GLN A 123 10.84 13.79 4.22
N ARG A 124 12.16 13.61 4.00
CA ARG A 124 12.85 12.37 4.37
C ARG A 124 12.74 12.11 5.87
N ARG A 125 12.94 13.16 6.68
CA ARG A 125 12.83 13.04 8.15
C ARG A 125 11.42 12.60 8.54
N ALA A 126 10.39 13.29 8.05
CA ALA A 126 9.00 12.94 8.31
C ALA A 126 8.64 11.51 7.84
N TRP A 127 9.20 11.07 6.72
CA TRP A 127 8.97 9.71 6.20
C TRP A 127 9.58 8.64 7.09
N LEU A 128 10.82 8.83 7.52
CA LEU A 128 11.48 7.94 8.48
C LEU A 128 10.79 7.96 9.84
N ASP A 129 10.26 9.11 10.27
CA ASP A 129 9.46 9.22 11.50
C ASP A 129 8.18 8.39 11.39
N ALA A 130 7.48 8.45 10.26
CA ALA A 130 6.26 7.66 10.02
C ALA A 130 6.54 6.15 10.05
N ILE A 131 7.61 5.69 9.39
CA ILE A 131 8.04 4.28 9.42
C ILE A 131 8.28 3.83 10.87
N ARG A 132 9.04 4.62 11.64
CA ARG A 132 9.35 4.29 13.04
C ARG A 132 8.11 4.30 13.92
N ARG A 133 7.20 5.26 13.75
CA ARG A 133 5.91 5.34 14.49
C ARG A 133 5.01 4.15 14.18
N ALA A 134 5.09 3.61 12.97
CA ALA A 134 4.39 2.39 12.57
C ALA A 134 5.02 1.09 13.10
N GLY A 135 6.13 1.18 13.86
CA GLY A 135 6.85 0.02 14.37
C GLY A 135 7.70 -0.71 13.32
N LEU A 136 7.91 -0.09 12.15
CA LEU A 136 8.67 -0.67 11.04
C LEU A 136 10.13 -0.21 11.08
N HIS A 137 11.04 -1.01 10.49
CA HIS A 137 12.47 -0.70 10.48
C HIS A 137 12.92 -0.03 9.18
N LYS A 138 12.29 -0.37 8.05
CA LYS A 138 12.63 0.14 6.71
C LYS A 138 11.40 0.23 5.81
N ALA A 139 11.51 1.03 4.75
CA ALA A 139 10.40 1.23 3.81
C ALA A 139 9.92 -0.05 3.12
N SER A 140 10.78 -1.07 2.96
CA SER A 140 10.39 -2.36 2.38
C SER A 140 9.59 -3.26 3.33
N ASP A 141 9.46 -2.87 4.60
CA ASP A 141 8.59 -3.55 5.56
C ASP A 141 7.12 -3.09 5.38
N ILE A 142 6.89 -1.92 4.77
CA ILE A 142 5.56 -1.45 4.38
C ILE A 142 5.00 -2.40 3.33
N LYS A 143 3.74 -2.83 3.50
CA LYS A 143 3.09 -3.80 2.62
C LYS A 143 1.91 -3.18 1.88
N PRO A 144 1.58 -3.69 0.67
CA PRO A 144 0.28 -3.45 0.08
C PRO A 144 -0.81 -3.83 1.09
N GLY A 145 -1.81 -2.96 1.27
CA GLY A 145 -2.85 -3.10 2.30
C GLY A 145 -2.66 -2.20 3.52
N ASP A 146 -1.43 -1.75 3.82
CA ASP A 146 -1.20 -0.73 4.85
C ASP A 146 -1.93 0.56 4.50
N ARG A 147 -2.35 1.35 5.49
CA ARG A 147 -2.93 2.68 5.24
C ARG A 147 -1.86 3.74 5.33
N PHE A 148 -1.83 4.64 4.35
CA PHE A 148 -0.97 5.81 4.36
C PHE A 148 -1.78 7.09 4.40
N THR A 149 -1.28 8.07 5.14
CA THR A 149 -1.82 9.43 5.16
C THR A 149 -0.68 10.42 5.01
N ALA A 150 -0.84 11.40 4.12
CA ALA A 150 0.04 12.56 4.00
C ALA A 150 -0.75 13.84 4.26
N VAL A 151 -0.18 14.72 5.08
CA VAL A 151 -0.76 16.02 5.43
C VAL A 151 0.27 17.11 5.14
N PHE A 152 -0.12 18.14 4.41
CA PHE A 152 0.69 19.35 4.26
C PHE A 152 0.41 20.27 5.44
N THR A 153 1.38 20.46 6.33
CA THR A 153 1.16 21.15 7.62
C THR A 153 1.56 22.62 7.60
N GLY A 154 2.37 23.04 6.64
CA GLY A 154 2.84 24.41 6.55
C GLY A 154 4.16 24.54 5.80
N TYR A 155 4.69 25.75 5.75
CA TYR A 155 5.98 26.02 5.13
C TYR A 155 7.09 26.08 6.17
N GLY A 156 8.26 25.54 5.82
CA GLY A 156 9.48 25.68 6.61
C GLY A 156 10.11 27.05 6.45
N GLN A 157 11.26 27.25 7.10
CA GLN A 157 12.03 28.48 6.91
C GLN A 157 12.54 28.56 5.47
N SER A 158 12.37 29.74 4.85
CA SER A 158 13.06 30.05 3.61
C SER A 158 14.56 30.19 3.89
N SER A 159 15.39 29.71 2.98
CA SER A 159 16.84 29.87 3.04
C SER A 159 17.33 30.51 1.76
N ASN A 160 18.19 31.53 1.86
CA ASN A 160 18.87 32.20 0.74
C ASN A 160 17.94 32.60 -0.43
N GLY A 161 16.75 33.14 -0.12
CA GLY A 161 15.79 33.57 -1.15
C GLY A 161 15.11 32.42 -1.92
N MET A 162 15.35 31.17 -1.51
CA MET A 162 14.65 30.01 -2.07
C MET A 162 13.24 29.92 -1.51
N GLN A 163 12.32 29.36 -2.30
CA GLN A 163 10.96 29.11 -1.82
C GLN A 163 11.00 28.21 -0.58
N PRO A 164 10.26 28.56 0.48
CA PRO A 164 10.25 27.77 1.69
C PRO A 164 9.72 26.36 1.39
N PRO A 165 10.35 25.31 1.93
CA PRO A 165 9.95 23.95 1.64
C PRO A 165 8.59 23.64 2.28
N LYS A 166 7.78 22.83 1.62
CA LYS A 166 6.57 22.27 2.24
C LYS A 166 6.97 21.31 3.36
N ILE A 167 6.43 21.53 4.56
CA ILE A 167 6.49 20.60 5.68
C ILE A 167 5.34 19.63 5.52
N MET A 168 5.68 18.34 5.48
CA MET A 168 4.73 17.26 5.36
C MET A 168 4.76 16.44 6.63
N GLU A 169 3.60 15.99 7.07
CA GLU A 169 3.47 14.91 8.05
C GLU A 169 2.96 13.65 7.36
N TYR A 170 3.51 12.52 7.75
CA TYR A 170 3.15 11.22 7.21
C TYR A 170 2.75 10.28 8.34
N THR A 171 1.73 9.46 8.10
CA THR A 171 1.30 8.38 9.00
C THR A 171 1.19 7.10 8.18
N ILE A 172 1.71 6.01 8.74
CA ILE A 172 1.55 4.66 8.20
C ILE A 172 0.87 3.86 9.30
N GLU A 173 -0.29 3.29 8.99
CA GLU A 173 -0.96 2.32 9.85
C GLU A 173 -0.70 0.96 9.24
N HIS A 174 0.24 0.23 9.87
CA HIS A 174 0.61 -1.11 9.41
C HIS A 174 -0.54 -2.07 9.72
N GLN A 175 -1.09 -2.70 8.69
CA GLN A 175 -2.06 -3.77 8.87
C GLN A 175 -1.31 -5.08 8.80
N SER A 176 -0.92 -5.63 9.95
CA SER A 176 -0.39 -6.99 9.92
C SER A 176 -1.52 -7.95 9.50
N PRO A 177 -1.23 -9.06 8.80
CA PRO A 177 -2.23 -10.10 8.54
C PRO A 177 -2.89 -10.62 9.83
N ALA A 178 -2.18 -10.55 10.97
CA ALA A 178 -2.73 -10.87 12.28
C ALA A 178 -3.72 -9.81 12.77
N ASP A 179 -3.47 -8.52 12.55
CA ASP A 179 -4.42 -7.44 12.83
C ASP A 179 -5.66 -7.52 11.94
N MET A 180 -5.51 -7.91 10.67
CA MET A 180 -6.64 -8.17 9.77
C MET A 180 -7.46 -9.41 10.19
N ALA A 181 -6.79 -10.45 10.71
CA ALA A 181 -7.45 -11.64 11.25
C ALA A 181 -8.13 -11.38 12.61
N MET A 182 -7.56 -10.51 13.45
CA MET A 182 -8.13 -10.10 14.74
C MET A 182 -9.22 -9.02 14.61
N SER A 183 -9.19 -8.22 13.53
CA SER A 183 -10.24 -7.25 13.21
C SER A 183 -11.44 -7.89 12.50
N GLN A 184 -11.34 -9.15 12.09
CA GLN A 184 -12.51 -9.95 11.75
C GLN A 184 -13.25 -10.29 13.04
N PRO A 185 -14.55 -9.93 13.18
CA PRO A 185 -15.33 -10.41 14.31
C PRO A 185 -15.30 -11.94 14.27
N GLN A 186 -14.65 -12.56 15.25
CA GLN A 186 -14.74 -14.00 15.43
C GLN A 186 -16.22 -14.37 15.53
N PRO A 187 -16.73 -15.31 14.72
CA PRO A 187 -18.06 -15.84 14.96
C PRO A 187 -18.05 -16.39 16.39
N ALA A 188 -18.92 -15.84 17.23
CA ALA A 188 -19.10 -16.32 18.59
C ALA A 188 -19.31 -17.83 18.49
N THR A 189 -18.35 -18.61 18.99
CA THR A 189 -18.51 -20.05 19.11
C THR A 189 -19.66 -20.26 20.06
N GLN A 190 -20.81 -20.64 19.51
CA GLN A 190 -21.97 -21.04 20.30
C GLN A 190 -21.50 -22.17 21.20
N GLN A 191 -21.35 -21.88 22.51
CA GLN A 191 -21.04 -22.90 23.49
C GLN A 191 -22.08 -24.02 23.36
N PRO A 192 -21.66 -25.30 23.29
CA PRO A 192 -22.61 -26.40 23.21
C PRO A 192 -23.48 -26.36 24.46
N ALA A 193 -24.79 -26.22 24.24
CA ALA A 193 -25.79 -26.32 25.28
C ALA A 193 -25.59 -27.67 26.00
N ARG A 194 -25.29 -27.62 27.29
CA ARG A 194 -25.19 -28.83 28.11
C ARG A 194 -26.55 -29.50 28.12
N GLN A 195 -26.64 -30.66 27.48
CA GLN A 195 -27.83 -31.50 27.49
C GLN A 195 -28.13 -31.87 28.95
N GLY A 196 -29.32 -31.48 29.40
CA GLY A 196 -29.82 -31.78 30.74
C GLY A 196 -30.03 -33.29 30.90
N PHE A 197 -29.42 -33.86 31.94
CA PHE A 197 -29.74 -35.19 32.41
C PHE A 197 -31.12 -35.14 33.07
N VAL A 198 -32.08 -35.91 32.53
CA VAL A 198 -33.40 -36.10 33.13
C VAL A 198 -33.34 -37.33 34.03
N ASP A 199 -33.45 -37.12 35.34
CA ASP A 199 -33.65 -38.18 36.33
C ASP A 199 -35.07 -38.78 36.16
N PRO A 200 -35.24 -40.12 36.09
CA PRO A 200 -36.53 -40.73 35.76
C PRO A 200 -37.53 -40.81 36.94
N TRP A 201 -37.29 -40.18 38.09
CA TRP A 201 -38.17 -40.27 39.26
C TRP A 201 -38.33 -38.95 40.02
N SER A 202 -39.02 -37.96 39.45
CA SER A 202 -39.92 -37.02 40.15
C SER A 202 -40.35 -35.90 39.20
N GLY A 203 -41.65 -35.77 38.95
CA GLY A 203 -42.21 -34.81 37.98
C GLY A 203 -42.40 -33.38 38.49
N GLN A 204 -41.34 -32.70 38.96
CA GLN A 204 -41.42 -31.26 39.28
C GLN A 204 -40.14 -30.50 38.83
N PRO A 205 -40.25 -29.44 38.00
CA PRO A 205 -39.10 -28.59 37.67
C PRO A 205 -38.77 -27.65 38.84
N MET A 206 -37.56 -27.79 39.42
CA MET A 206 -36.97 -26.80 40.32
C MET A 206 -36.40 -25.62 39.53
N GLN A 207 -36.79 -24.39 39.90
CA GLN A 207 -36.17 -23.16 39.40
C GLN A 207 -34.87 -22.88 40.15
N PRO A 208 -33.73 -22.63 39.48
CA PRO A 208 -32.53 -22.17 40.17
C PRO A 208 -32.68 -20.71 40.62
N MET A 209 -32.53 -20.49 41.93
CA MET A 209 -32.55 -19.20 42.61
C MET A 209 -31.26 -18.42 42.29
N GLN A 210 -31.39 -17.18 41.80
CA GLN A 210 -30.27 -16.25 41.62
C GLN A 210 -29.96 -15.53 42.95
N PRO A 211 -28.69 -15.34 43.35
CA PRO A 211 -28.36 -14.46 44.47
C PRO A 211 -28.48 -12.98 44.06
N ALA A 212 -29.26 -12.23 44.83
CA ALA A 212 -29.45 -10.79 44.70
C ALA A 212 -28.19 -10.02 45.13
N GLN A 213 -27.73 -9.11 44.27
CA GLN A 213 -26.79 -8.03 44.65
C GLN A 213 -27.35 -6.67 44.21
N ALA A 214 -27.09 -5.70 45.06
CA ALA A 214 -27.77 -4.42 45.22
C ALA A 214 -27.77 -3.50 43.99
N ALA A 215 -28.87 -2.75 43.86
CA ALA A 215 -28.98 -1.58 42.98
C ALA A 215 -28.06 -0.44 43.45
N PRO A 216 -27.56 0.38 42.50
CA PRO A 216 -27.97 1.78 42.51
C PRO A 216 -28.32 2.35 41.13
N GLN A 217 -29.42 3.13 41.12
CA GLN A 217 -29.76 4.34 40.34
C GLN A 217 -29.51 4.39 38.79
N PRO A 218 -30.49 4.84 38.00
CA PRO A 218 -30.38 4.93 36.54
C PRO A 218 -29.56 6.14 36.10
N VAL A 219 -28.43 5.89 35.44
CA VAL A 219 -27.74 6.89 34.61
C VAL A 219 -28.22 6.68 33.18
N THR A 220 -28.84 7.70 32.60
CA THR A 220 -29.29 7.71 31.21
C THR A 220 -28.09 7.59 30.27
N ILE A 221 -27.99 6.46 29.56
CA ILE A 221 -27.02 6.28 28.48
C ILE A 221 -27.70 6.74 27.18
N PRO A 222 -27.12 7.66 26.39
CA PRO A 222 -27.67 8.03 25.09
C PRO A 222 -27.63 6.81 24.16
N THR A 223 -28.72 6.61 23.43
CA THR A 223 -28.93 5.58 22.42
C THR A 223 -27.73 5.48 21.49
N GLN A 224 -26.97 4.38 21.59
CA GLN A 224 -25.99 4.03 20.56
C GLN A 224 -26.75 3.69 19.28
N GLN A 225 -26.68 4.60 18.31
CA GLN A 225 -27.03 4.32 16.92
C GLN A 225 -26.19 3.13 16.46
N GLN A 226 -26.86 2.04 16.07
CA GLN A 226 -26.20 0.92 15.40
C GLN A 226 -25.52 1.46 14.12
N PRO A 227 -24.23 1.16 13.89
CA PRO A 227 -23.62 1.45 12.61
C PRO A 227 -24.32 0.61 11.54
N SER A 228 -24.81 1.29 10.50
CA SER A 228 -25.35 0.68 9.30
C SER A 228 -24.36 -0.35 8.77
N ARG A 229 -24.71 -1.64 8.82
CA ARG A 229 -23.96 -2.66 8.08
C ARG A 229 -24.03 -2.27 6.59
N PRO A 230 -22.93 -2.36 5.83
CA PRO A 230 -23.00 -2.21 4.38
C PRO A 230 -24.07 -3.20 3.88
N GLN A 231 -25.09 -2.68 3.20
CA GLN A 231 -26.09 -3.51 2.54
C GLN A 231 -25.33 -4.27 1.45
N VAL A 232 -25.01 -5.53 1.71
CA VAL A 232 -24.56 -6.46 0.69
C VAL A 232 -25.72 -6.55 -0.30
N ASP A 233 -25.50 -6.16 -1.56
CA ASP A 233 -26.53 -6.18 -2.61
C ASP A 233 -26.90 -7.63 -2.96
N ALA A 234 -27.74 -8.23 -2.13
CA ALA A 234 -28.18 -9.61 -2.22
C ALA A 234 -28.82 -9.92 -3.58
N GLN A 235 -29.49 -8.93 -4.19
CA GLN A 235 -30.05 -9.01 -5.54
C GLN A 235 -28.96 -9.26 -6.59
N GLN A 236 -27.81 -8.60 -6.45
CA GLN A 236 -26.71 -8.69 -7.41
C GLN A 236 -25.99 -10.05 -7.31
N ILE A 237 -25.84 -10.58 -6.09
CA ILE A 237 -25.35 -11.95 -5.84
C ILE A 237 -26.27 -12.99 -6.50
N LEU A 238 -27.59 -12.85 -6.34
CA LEU A 238 -28.58 -13.78 -6.91
C LEU A 238 -28.62 -13.71 -8.44
N GLN A 239 -28.46 -12.53 -9.03
CA GLN A 239 -28.37 -12.35 -10.49
C GLN A 239 -27.14 -13.06 -11.06
N LEU A 240 -25.97 -12.91 -10.41
CA LEU A 240 -24.73 -13.54 -10.86
C LEU A 240 -24.76 -15.06 -10.67
N LYS A 241 -25.42 -15.57 -9.62
CA LYS A 241 -25.71 -17.00 -9.44
C LYS A 241 -26.60 -17.52 -10.58
N ALA A 242 -27.64 -16.78 -10.95
CA ALA A 242 -28.55 -17.16 -12.05
C ALA A 242 -27.84 -17.20 -13.41
N LEU A 243 -26.75 -16.45 -13.58
CA LEU A 243 -25.86 -16.50 -14.75
C LEU A 243 -24.86 -17.67 -14.71
N GLY A 244 -24.93 -18.56 -13.71
CA GLY A 244 -24.11 -19.77 -13.59
C GLY A 244 -22.73 -19.55 -12.99
N LYS A 245 -22.46 -18.38 -12.40
CA LYS A 245 -21.15 -18.10 -11.80
C LYS A 245 -20.99 -18.77 -10.44
N PRO A 246 -19.83 -19.40 -10.15
CA PRO A 246 -19.59 -20.02 -8.87
C PRO A 246 -19.41 -18.96 -7.75
N PRO A 247 -19.75 -19.29 -6.49
CA PRO A 247 -19.68 -18.35 -5.36
C PRO A 247 -18.33 -17.67 -5.18
N GLN A 248 -17.23 -18.37 -5.50
CA GLN A 248 -15.87 -17.86 -5.42
C GLN A 248 -15.60 -16.75 -6.43
N GLU A 249 -16.15 -16.86 -7.64
CA GLU A 249 -16.03 -15.84 -8.68
C GLU A 249 -16.90 -14.63 -8.35
N ILE A 250 -18.10 -14.85 -7.81
CA ILE A 250 -18.99 -13.79 -7.35
C ILE A 250 -18.36 -12.98 -6.21
N ALA A 251 -17.73 -13.68 -5.25
CA ALA A 251 -17.01 -13.07 -4.14
C ALA A 251 -15.85 -12.18 -4.64
N GLY A 252 -15.06 -12.69 -5.59
CA GLY A 252 -13.97 -11.93 -6.20
C GLY A 252 -14.44 -10.70 -6.97
N MET A 253 -15.54 -10.80 -7.73
CA MET A 253 -16.08 -9.68 -8.51
C MET A 253 -16.69 -8.58 -7.64
N LEU A 254 -17.32 -8.94 -6.52
CA LEU A 254 -18.03 -8.00 -5.64
C LEU A 254 -17.21 -7.55 -4.43
N GLY A 255 -15.97 -8.03 -4.28
CA GLY A 255 -15.15 -7.75 -3.09
C GLY A 255 -15.77 -8.28 -1.79
N LEU A 256 -16.59 -9.32 -1.89
CA LEU A 256 -17.28 -9.96 -0.77
C LEU A 256 -16.54 -11.21 -0.32
N SER A 257 -16.82 -11.68 0.90
CA SER A 257 -16.36 -13.01 1.30
C SER A 257 -17.20 -14.10 0.63
N VAL A 258 -16.60 -15.26 0.39
CA VAL A 258 -17.32 -16.44 -0.12
C VAL A 258 -18.48 -16.81 0.81
N GLU A 259 -18.32 -16.62 2.12
CA GLU A 259 -19.38 -16.87 3.10
C GLU A 259 -20.56 -15.90 2.97
N GLN A 260 -20.33 -14.61 2.67
CA GLN A 260 -21.40 -13.64 2.42
C GLN A 260 -22.21 -13.99 1.17
N VAL A 261 -21.52 -14.44 0.12
CA VAL A 261 -22.15 -14.90 -1.13
C VAL A 261 -22.94 -16.19 -0.91
N THR A 262 -22.37 -17.15 -0.18
CA THR A 262 -23.02 -18.43 0.15
C THR A 262 -24.23 -18.20 1.05
N ALA A 263 -24.14 -17.35 2.07
CA ALA A 263 -25.27 -17.05 2.97
C ALA A 263 -26.49 -16.48 2.22
N VAL A 264 -26.26 -15.58 1.26
CA VAL A 264 -27.33 -15.01 0.43
C VAL A 264 -27.91 -16.05 -0.54
N THR A 265 -27.05 -16.89 -1.13
CA THR A 265 -27.49 -17.91 -2.08
C THR A 265 -28.17 -19.12 -1.44
N ASP A 266 -27.89 -19.39 -0.16
CA ASP A 266 -28.54 -20.39 0.70
C ASP A 266 -29.90 -19.89 1.22
N GLN A 267 -29.96 -18.62 1.67
CA GLN A 267 -31.21 -17.97 2.06
C GLN A 267 -32.25 -17.91 0.94
N ALA A 268 -31.80 -17.88 -0.32
CA ALA A 268 -32.69 -17.85 -1.49
C ALA A 268 -33.12 -19.25 -2.00
N ASN A 269 -32.56 -20.35 -1.50
CA ASN A 269 -32.95 -21.70 -1.92
C ASN A 269 -32.73 -22.76 -0.81
N PRO A 270 -33.66 -22.91 0.15
CA PRO A 270 -33.50 -23.77 1.33
C PRO A 270 -33.66 -25.29 1.05
N GLY A 271 -33.17 -25.82 -0.09
CA GLY A 271 -33.64 -27.12 -0.61
C GLY A 271 -32.62 -28.08 -1.23
N MET A 272 -31.31 -27.97 -1.00
CA MET A 272 -30.33 -28.90 -1.64
C MET A 272 -29.13 -29.30 -0.76
N HIS A 273 -29.32 -29.47 0.55
CA HIS A 273 -28.37 -30.24 1.36
C HIS A 273 -29.12 -31.15 2.32
N GLY A 274 -29.23 -32.42 1.92
CA GLY A 274 -29.83 -33.47 2.72
C GLY A 274 -30.01 -34.73 1.89
N GLY A 275 -28.89 -35.39 1.55
CA GLY A 275 -28.97 -36.60 0.75
C GLY A 275 -27.65 -37.32 0.50
N GLU A 276 -26.75 -37.37 1.49
CA GLU A 276 -25.71 -38.40 1.51
C GLU A 276 -25.68 -39.05 2.91
N ASP A 277 -25.80 -40.38 2.88
CA ASP A 277 -25.63 -41.39 3.93
C ASP A 277 -26.73 -41.64 4.98
N ALA A 278 -27.52 -42.70 4.73
CA ALA A 278 -28.01 -43.60 5.77
C ALA A 278 -28.12 -45.06 5.29
N SER A 279 -27.20 -45.89 5.82
CA SER A 279 -27.36 -47.27 6.32
C SER A 279 -27.61 -48.47 5.39
N GLU A 280 -26.68 -49.44 5.55
CA GLU A 280 -26.80 -50.89 5.31
C GLU A 280 -27.98 -51.57 6.05
N ALA A 281 -28.25 -52.82 5.63
CA ALA A 281 -28.93 -53.93 6.32
C ALA A 281 -30.48 -53.98 6.27
N PHE A 282 -31.05 -54.81 5.38
CA PHE A 282 -31.46 -56.22 5.61
C PHE A 282 -31.93 -56.85 4.29
#